data_AF-A0A6V8QSU1-F1
#
_entry.id   AF-A0A6V8QSU1-F1
#
_cell.length_a   1.000
_cell.length_b   1.000
_cell.length_c   1.000
_cell.angle_alpha   90.00
_cell.angle_beta   90.00
_cell.angle_gamma   90.00
#
_symmetry.space_group_name_H-M   'P 1'
#
loop_
_entity.id
_entity.type
_entity.pdbx_description
1 polymer ?
#
loop_
_entity_poly.entity_id
_entity_poly.type
_entity_poly.pdbx_seq_one_letter_code
_entity_poly.pdbx_strand_id
1 'polypeptide(L)'
;MSRTESGSFKPVEEAQRQDLPGLEKDMKPTSESTALEGKHQHQEYLAAGKLKGNKALITGGDSGIGRSVAVLFAREGSDVTIVYLPEEEEDARETKKMVEKEGKECLLIPGNLMDNETCRKAVEQHMQRGTAAMVDYASTKGAITSFTQSLAKQLMPKGIRVNAVAPGPVHTPLQPASRPAEQMEGFGAKSGIGRPGQPSEIAPSFIFLASKDAELYYGQVLHAYPLGD
;
A
#
# COMPACT_ATOMS: atom_id res chain seq x y z
N MET A 1 6.63 -17.57 -4.47
CA MET A 1 5.50 -17.43 -5.41
C MET A 1 5.63 -18.44 -6.53
N SER A 2 4.54 -19.12 -6.88
CA SER A 2 4.51 -19.95 -8.08
C SER A 2 4.50 -19.04 -9.32
N ARG A 3 5.18 -19.46 -10.40
CA ARG A 3 5.35 -18.71 -11.66
C ARG A 3 4.72 -19.43 -12.84
N THR A 4 4.20 -18.69 -13.82
CA THR A 4 3.88 -19.23 -15.15
C THR A 4 5.15 -19.55 -15.92
N GLU A 5 5.07 -20.34 -16.99
CA GLU A 5 6.21 -20.62 -17.88
C GLU A 5 6.78 -19.36 -18.54
N SER A 6 6.00 -18.28 -18.63
CA SER A 6 6.42 -16.97 -19.12
C SER A 6 7.01 -16.05 -18.04
N GLY A 7 7.11 -16.50 -16.79
CA GLY A 7 7.71 -15.75 -15.69
C GLY A 7 6.81 -14.67 -15.08
N SER A 8 5.50 -14.72 -15.33
CA SER A 8 4.53 -13.78 -14.78
C SER A 8 4.03 -14.19 -13.39
N PHE A 9 3.44 -13.24 -12.67
CA PHE A 9 2.66 -13.57 -11.48
C PHE A 9 1.55 -14.54 -11.85
N LYS A 10 1.27 -15.48 -10.94
CA LYS A 10 0.20 -16.46 -11.10
C LYS A 10 -1.05 -16.04 -10.34
N PRO A 11 -2.23 -16.51 -10.78
CA PRO A 11 -3.40 -16.60 -9.91
C PRO A 11 -3.06 -17.37 -8.63
N VAL A 12 -3.84 -17.13 -7.58
CA VAL A 12 -3.74 -17.88 -6.34
C VAL A 12 -4.18 -19.32 -6.62
N GLU A 13 -3.27 -20.29 -6.48
CA GLU A 13 -3.53 -21.69 -6.81
C GLU A 13 -4.22 -22.45 -5.66
N GLU A 14 -4.11 -21.97 -4.41
CA GLU A 14 -4.61 -22.67 -3.22
C GLU A 14 -5.78 -21.94 -2.57
N ALA A 15 -6.86 -22.69 -2.31
CA ALA A 15 -7.90 -22.26 -1.39
C ALA A 15 -7.29 -21.98 -0.01
N GLN A 16 -7.57 -20.80 0.55
CA GLN A 16 -7.01 -20.38 1.82
C GLN A 16 -7.92 -19.38 2.51
N ARG A 17 -7.94 -19.42 3.84
CA ARG A 17 -8.73 -18.50 4.67
C ARG A 17 -7.97 -18.14 5.93
N GLN A 18 -8.19 -16.93 6.40
CA GLN A 18 -7.70 -16.44 7.68
C GLN A 18 -8.84 -15.72 8.41
N ASP A 19 -8.64 -15.41 9.69
CA ASP A 19 -9.48 -14.46 10.41
C ASP A 19 -8.95 -13.04 10.22
N LEU A 20 -9.80 -12.03 10.35
CA LEU A 20 -9.36 -10.63 10.32
C LEU A 20 -8.37 -10.34 11.46
N PRO A 21 -7.34 -9.51 11.22
CA PRO A 21 -7.10 -8.73 9.99
C PRO A 21 -6.44 -9.52 8.84
N GLY A 22 -5.93 -10.72 9.12
CA GLY A 22 -5.12 -11.53 8.21
C GLY A 22 -3.66 -11.12 8.25
N LEU A 23 -2.76 -12.09 8.08
CA LEU A 23 -1.31 -11.92 8.12
C LEU A 23 -0.68 -12.32 6.77
N GLU A 24 0.24 -11.49 6.31
CA GLU A 24 1.01 -11.66 5.08
C GLU A 24 1.81 -12.95 5.13
N LYS A 25 2.52 -13.18 6.23
CA LYS A 25 3.33 -14.40 6.43
C LYS A 25 2.54 -15.71 6.31
N ASP A 26 1.22 -15.67 6.54
CA ASP A 26 0.35 -16.85 6.55
C ASP A 26 -0.33 -17.07 5.18
N MET A 27 -0.11 -16.16 4.22
CA MET A 27 -0.61 -16.30 2.85
C MET A 27 0.18 -17.35 2.05
N LYS A 28 -0.53 -18.03 1.14
CA LYS A 28 0.04 -19.09 0.29
C LYS A 28 -0.28 -18.84 -1.20
N PRO A 29 0.66 -18.30 -1.99
CA PRO A 29 1.92 -17.68 -1.57
C PRO A 29 1.70 -16.30 -0.92
N THR A 30 2.75 -15.76 -0.29
CA THR A 30 2.83 -14.33 0.08
C THR A 30 2.73 -13.43 -1.16
N SER A 31 2.43 -12.16 -0.97
CA SER A 31 2.38 -11.10 -1.99
C SER A 31 3.75 -10.50 -2.30
N GLU A 32 3.88 -9.86 -3.47
CA GLU A 32 5.13 -9.24 -3.93
C GLU A 32 5.11 -7.76 -3.59
N SER A 33 6.07 -7.34 -2.76
CA SER A 33 6.11 -5.99 -2.21
C SER A 33 7.11 -5.07 -2.92
N THR A 34 8.03 -5.60 -3.73
CA THR A 34 9.18 -4.83 -4.24
C THR A 34 9.44 -4.96 -5.73
N ALA A 35 9.11 -6.09 -6.35
CA ALA A 35 9.35 -6.33 -7.76
C ALA A 35 8.07 -6.18 -8.59
N LEU A 36 8.19 -5.60 -9.78
CA LEU A 36 7.11 -5.40 -10.74
C LEU A 36 6.97 -6.61 -11.67
N GLU A 37 5.81 -6.72 -12.29
CA GLU A 37 5.61 -7.64 -13.42
C GLU A 37 6.57 -7.31 -14.56
N GLY A 38 7.10 -8.33 -15.23
CA GLY A 38 7.94 -8.15 -16.41
C GLY A 38 7.66 -9.22 -17.45
N LYS A 39 8.12 -8.98 -18.68
CA LYS A 39 7.76 -9.81 -19.85
C LYS A 39 8.18 -11.28 -19.74
N HIS A 40 9.30 -11.55 -19.04
CA HIS A 40 9.91 -12.89 -18.91
C HIS A 40 10.30 -13.24 -17.47
N GLN A 41 10.40 -12.24 -16.61
CA GLN A 41 10.74 -12.34 -15.19
C GLN A 41 10.31 -11.05 -14.51
N HIS A 42 10.18 -11.06 -13.18
CA HIS A 42 9.93 -9.85 -12.43
C HIS A 42 11.02 -8.81 -12.70
N GLN A 43 10.61 -7.54 -12.75
CA GLN A 43 11.50 -6.42 -12.90
C GLN A 43 11.66 -5.72 -11.56
N GLU A 44 12.90 -5.53 -11.11
CA GLU A 44 13.15 -4.79 -9.89
C GLU A 44 12.66 -3.34 -10.03
N TYR A 45 11.98 -2.81 -9.01
CA TYR A 45 11.65 -1.39 -8.97
C TYR A 45 12.92 -0.55 -8.77
N LEU A 46 13.19 0.35 -9.71
CA LEU A 46 14.34 1.25 -9.68
C LEU A 46 13.91 2.65 -9.21
N ALA A 47 14.40 3.06 -8.05
CA ALA A 47 14.13 4.39 -7.52
C ALA A 47 14.91 5.48 -8.27
N ALA A 48 14.29 6.64 -8.41
CA ALA A 48 14.90 7.84 -8.98
C ALA A 48 15.15 8.94 -7.92
N GLY A 49 14.95 8.63 -6.64
CA GLY A 49 15.10 9.58 -5.53
C GLY A 49 13.96 10.59 -5.47
N LYS A 50 12.77 10.23 -5.96
CA LYS A 50 11.60 11.11 -6.13
C LYS A 50 11.06 11.65 -4.80
N LEU A 51 11.36 10.96 -3.69
CA LEU A 51 10.85 11.28 -2.36
C LEU A 51 11.99 11.54 -1.37
N LYS A 52 13.18 11.91 -1.86
CA LYS A 52 14.34 12.18 -1.02
C LYS A 52 14.04 13.26 0.02
N GLY A 53 14.20 12.89 1.30
CA GLY A 53 13.99 13.80 2.43
C GLY A 53 12.54 13.95 2.87
N ASN A 54 11.59 13.29 2.20
CA ASN A 54 10.21 13.23 2.65
C ASN A 54 10.08 12.33 3.89
N LYS A 55 9.02 12.56 4.65
CA LYS A 55 8.60 11.68 5.76
C LYS A 55 7.17 11.25 5.50
N ALA A 56 6.91 9.96 5.54
CA ALA A 56 5.60 9.39 5.23
C ALA A 56 4.97 8.72 6.45
N LEU A 57 3.68 8.94 6.65
CA LEU A 57 2.84 8.20 7.59
C LEU A 57 1.91 7.31 6.77
N ILE A 58 1.92 6.00 7.03
CA ILE A 58 1.15 5.00 6.28
C ILE A 58 0.34 4.16 7.26
N THR A 59 -0.98 4.21 7.16
CA THR A 59 -1.89 3.33 7.91
C THR A 59 -2.06 2.00 7.16
N GLY A 60 -2.13 0.88 7.90
CA GLY A 60 -2.07 -0.47 7.32
C GLY A 60 -0.76 -0.75 6.58
N GLY A 61 0.34 -0.17 7.08
CA GLY A 61 1.67 -0.25 6.45
C GLY A 61 2.41 -1.54 6.74
N ASP A 62 1.85 -2.45 7.53
CA ASP A 62 2.42 -3.73 7.95
C ASP A 62 2.42 -4.79 6.85
N SER A 63 1.46 -4.76 5.92
CA SER A 63 1.25 -5.83 4.93
C SER A 63 0.64 -5.31 3.61
N GLY A 64 0.52 -6.19 2.60
CA GLY A 64 -0.13 -5.90 1.33
C GLY A 64 0.33 -4.59 0.66
N ILE A 65 -0.65 -3.79 0.20
CA ILE A 65 -0.39 -2.52 -0.50
C ILE A 65 0.39 -1.54 0.39
N GLY A 66 0.01 -1.40 1.66
CA GLY A 66 0.68 -0.47 2.58
C GLY A 66 2.15 -0.82 2.81
N ARG A 67 2.47 -2.11 2.98
CA ARG A 67 3.86 -2.61 3.02
C ARG A 67 4.63 -2.22 1.77
N SER A 68 4.08 -2.48 0.59
CA SER A 68 4.77 -2.14 -0.66
C SER A 68 5.00 -0.64 -0.82
N VAL A 69 4.00 0.18 -0.47
CA VAL A 69 4.14 1.65 -0.43
C VAL A 69 5.24 2.06 0.55
N ALA A 70 5.27 1.51 1.76
CA ALA A 70 6.29 1.81 2.76
C ALA A 70 7.70 1.51 2.25
N VAL A 71 7.92 0.31 1.70
CA VAL A 71 9.23 -0.12 1.21
C VAL A 71 9.68 0.70 0.00
N LEU A 72 8.80 0.93 -0.98
CA LEU A 72 9.18 1.69 -2.17
C LEU A 72 9.30 3.20 -1.89
N PHE A 73 8.57 3.75 -0.92
CA PHE A 73 8.80 5.12 -0.44
C PHE A 73 10.18 5.26 0.21
N ALA A 74 10.58 4.27 1.00
CA ALA A 74 11.92 4.21 1.58
C ALA A 74 13.00 4.15 0.50
N ARG A 75 12.81 3.27 -0.49
CA ARG A 75 13.69 3.16 -1.66
C ARG A 75 13.80 4.47 -2.46
N GLU A 76 12.70 5.22 -2.56
CA GLU A 76 12.67 6.57 -3.17
C GLU A 76 13.22 7.69 -2.28
N GLY A 77 13.58 7.37 -1.04
CA GLY A 77 14.33 8.25 -0.15
C GLY A 77 13.59 8.79 1.07
N SER A 78 12.39 8.29 1.38
CA SER A 78 11.57 8.74 2.51
C SER A 78 11.88 8.01 3.82
N ASP A 79 11.84 8.70 4.96
CA ASP A 79 11.61 8.03 6.24
C ASP A 79 10.14 7.63 6.35
N VAL A 80 9.83 6.53 7.02
CA VAL A 80 8.47 5.99 7.07
C VAL A 80 8.03 5.77 8.51
N THR A 81 6.78 6.09 8.80
CA THR A 81 6.04 5.65 9.99
C THR A 81 4.89 4.77 9.51
N ILE A 82 4.73 3.57 10.07
CA ILE A 82 3.57 2.72 9.78
C ILE A 82 2.69 2.56 11.02
N VAL A 83 1.37 2.61 10.81
CA VAL A 83 0.34 2.34 11.82
C VAL A 83 -0.37 1.04 11.45
N TYR A 84 -0.57 0.14 12.40
CA TYR A 84 -1.10 -1.21 12.18
C TYR A 84 -1.79 -1.74 13.45
N LEU A 85 -2.56 -2.82 13.37
CA LEU A 85 -3.17 -3.42 14.57
C LEU A 85 -2.12 -4.23 15.36
N PRO A 86 -2.17 -4.26 16.71
CA PRO A 86 -1.19 -5.00 17.51
C PRO A 86 -1.00 -6.48 17.11
N GLU A 87 -2.04 -7.12 16.59
CA GLU A 87 -2.04 -8.50 16.11
C GLU A 87 -1.11 -8.70 14.89
N GLU A 88 -0.82 -7.64 14.12
CA GLU A 88 -0.02 -7.63 12.90
C GLU A 88 1.48 -7.30 13.16
N GLU A 89 1.90 -7.28 14.43
CA GLU A 89 3.25 -6.86 14.85
C GLU A 89 4.40 -7.57 14.12
N GLU A 90 4.26 -8.86 13.81
CA GLU A 90 5.29 -9.60 13.09
C GLU A 90 5.46 -9.11 11.65
N ASP A 91 4.35 -8.84 10.98
CA ASP A 91 4.32 -8.29 9.62
C ASP A 91 4.84 -6.85 9.58
N ALA A 92 4.49 -6.04 10.59
CA ALA A 92 5.02 -4.69 10.76
C ALA A 92 6.54 -4.69 10.96
N ARG A 93 7.07 -5.64 11.74
CA ARG A 93 8.52 -5.80 11.93
C ARG A 93 9.23 -6.20 10.64
N GLU A 94 8.62 -7.05 9.83
CA GLU A 94 9.21 -7.42 8.54
C GLU A 94 9.24 -6.22 7.59
N THR A 95 8.15 -5.45 7.51
CA THR A 95 8.13 -4.21 6.74
C THR A 95 9.20 -3.23 7.23
N LYS A 96 9.36 -3.08 8.54
CA LYS A 96 10.43 -2.25 9.13
C LYS A 96 11.81 -2.69 8.66
N LYS A 97 12.13 -3.99 8.70
CA LYS A 97 13.42 -4.49 8.21
C LYS A 97 13.62 -4.16 6.72
N MET A 98 12.57 -4.29 5.91
CA MET A 98 12.62 -3.95 4.48
C MET A 98 12.89 -2.46 4.27
N VAL A 99 12.23 -1.57 5.02
CA VAL A 99 12.47 -0.11 4.99
C VAL A 99 13.90 0.23 5.45
N GLU A 100 14.36 -0.36 6.55
CA GLU A 100 15.71 -0.13 7.08
C GLU A 100 16.81 -0.63 6.15
N LYS A 101 16.55 -1.69 5.37
CA LYS A 101 17.45 -2.19 4.32
C LYS A 101 17.65 -1.17 3.19
N GLU A 102 16.69 -0.30 2.94
CA GLU A 102 16.81 0.82 1.98
C GLU A 102 17.57 2.03 2.59
N GLY A 103 18.08 1.91 3.82
CA GLY A 103 18.83 2.96 4.50
C GLY A 103 17.94 4.08 5.04
N LYS A 104 16.68 3.77 5.36
CA LYS A 104 15.69 4.73 5.90
C LYS A 104 15.17 4.31 7.24
N GLU A 105 14.69 5.28 8.01
CA GLU A 105 14.17 5.02 9.34
C GLU A 105 12.70 4.60 9.30
N CYS A 106 12.35 3.52 10.01
CA CYS A 106 10.96 3.08 10.18
C CYS A 106 10.48 3.18 11.63
N LEU A 107 9.45 4.01 11.89
CA LEU A 107 8.72 4.03 13.16
C LEU A 107 7.50 3.13 13.07
N LEU A 108 7.30 2.32 14.10
CA LEU A 108 6.15 1.44 14.25
C LEU A 108 5.19 2.01 15.29
N ILE A 109 3.90 2.12 14.95
CA ILE A 109 2.84 2.58 15.85
C ILE A 109 1.71 1.56 15.84
N PRO A 110 1.70 0.57 16.75
CA PRO A 110 0.57 -0.34 16.90
C PRO A 110 -0.62 0.40 17.52
N GLY A 111 -1.81 0.27 16.94
CA GLY A 111 -3.02 0.90 17.47
C GLY A 111 -4.26 0.75 16.59
N ASN A 112 -5.42 0.78 17.23
CA ASN A 112 -6.71 0.72 16.55
C ASN A 112 -7.18 2.12 16.12
N LEU A 113 -7.22 2.38 14.82
CA LEU A 113 -7.65 3.67 14.26
C LEU A 113 -9.16 3.95 14.38
N MET A 114 -9.96 3.01 14.89
CA MET A 114 -11.32 3.31 15.34
C MET A 114 -11.32 4.16 16.64
N ASP A 115 -10.21 4.16 17.38
CA ASP A 115 -10.00 5.07 18.50
C ASP A 115 -9.40 6.39 18.02
N ASN A 116 -10.11 7.47 18.30
CA ASN A 116 -9.73 8.81 17.88
C ASN A 116 -8.48 9.32 18.61
N GLU A 117 -8.22 8.87 19.83
CA GLU A 117 -6.99 9.22 20.57
C GLU A 117 -5.77 8.55 19.91
N THR A 118 -5.89 7.28 19.53
CA THR A 118 -4.88 6.57 18.73
C THR A 118 -4.57 7.29 17.42
N CYS A 119 -5.58 7.78 16.70
CA CYS A 119 -5.38 8.58 15.49
C CYS A 119 -4.54 9.83 15.77
N ARG A 120 -4.86 10.58 16.83
CA ARG A 120 -4.10 11.79 17.21
C ARG A 120 -2.66 11.47 17.57
N LYS A 121 -2.45 10.45 18.42
CA LYS A 121 -1.12 10.01 18.86
C LYS A 121 -0.24 9.59 17.68
N ALA A 122 -0.80 8.89 16.70
CA ALA A 122 -0.06 8.47 15.51
C ALA A 122 0.49 9.68 14.72
N VAL A 123 -0.35 10.70 14.52
CA VAL A 123 0.05 11.95 13.85
C VAL A 123 1.09 12.70 14.67
N GLU A 124 0.86 12.87 15.98
CA GLU A 124 1.78 13.57 16.88
C GLU A 124 3.16 12.91 16.91
N GLN A 125 3.22 11.58 17.07
CA GLN A 125 4.47 10.83 17.08
C GLN A 125 5.19 10.89 15.72
N HIS A 126 4.46 10.89 14.61
CA HIS A 126 5.06 11.11 13.29
C HIS A 126 5.63 12.53 13.15
N MET A 127 4.88 13.56 13.55
CA MET A 127 5.31 14.96 13.46
C MET A 127 6.55 15.28 14.29
N GLN A 128 6.76 14.59 15.41
CA GLN A 128 7.99 14.72 16.22
C GLN A 128 9.26 14.33 15.44
N ARG A 129 9.15 13.62 14.31
CA ARG A 129 10.27 13.27 13.44
C ARG A 129 10.64 14.35 12.41
N GLY A 130 9.85 15.43 12.24
CA GLY A 130 10.10 16.54 11.30
C GLY A 130 8.87 17.01 10.51
N THR A 131 8.95 18.17 9.82
CA THR A 131 7.81 18.84 9.15
C THR A 131 7.37 18.21 7.81
N ALA A 132 6.09 18.42 7.49
CA ALA A 132 5.18 17.43 6.90
C ALA A 132 4.96 17.46 5.38
N ALA A 133 4.73 16.26 4.83
CA ALA A 133 3.71 15.99 3.82
C ALA A 133 2.87 14.79 4.32
N MET A 134 1.56 14.96 4.52
CA MET A 134 0.68 13.92 5.07
C MET A 134 -0.29 13.39 4.02
N VAL A 135 -0.52 12.08 4.04
CA VAL A 135 -1.59 11.39 3.32
C VAL A 135 -2.31 10.51 4.34
N ASP A 136 -3.45 10.96 4.85
CA ASP A 136 -4.26 10.18 5.79
C ASP A 136 -5.22 9.28 4.99
N TYR A 137 -5.16 7.96 5.22
CA TYR A 137 -6.10 6.99 4.64
C TYR A 137 -7.01 6.42 5.73
N ALA A 138 -8.19 7.04 5.90
CA ALA A 138 -9.32 6.44 6.63
C ALA A 138 -10.65 7.06 6.16
N SER A 139 -11.37 6.37 5.27
CA SER A 139 -12.80 6.59 4.97
C SER A 139 -13.35 5.36 4.22
N THR A 140 -14.67 5.14 4.18
CA THR A 140 -15.26 4.04 3.40
C THR A 140 -15.15 4.33 1.89
N LYS A 141 -15.10 3.31 1.02
CA LYS A 141 -14.70 3.45 -0.40
C LYS A 141 -15.43 4.56 -1.18
N GLY A 142 -16.73 4.77 -0.96
CA GLY A 142 -17.50 5.86 -1.58
C GLY A 142 -17.35 7.22 -0.88
N ALA A 143 -17.14 7.23 0.44
CA ALA A 143 -16.85 8.44 1.20
C ALA A 143 -15.45 8.99 0.86
N ILE A 144 -14.46 8.12 0.61
CA ILE A 144 -13.10 8.52 0.21
C ILE A 144 -13.13 9.42 -1.02
N THR A 145 -13.83 9.05 -2.09
CA THR A 145 -13.81 9.84 -3.33
C THR A 145 -14.32 11.26 -3.12
N SER A 146 -15.49 11.41 -2.51
CA SER A 146 -16.09 12.73 -2.26
C SER A 146 -15.31 13.53 -1.22
N PHE A 147 -14.78 12.85 -0.20
CA PHE A 147 -13.90 13.44 0.80
C PHE A 147 -12.60 13.95 0.18
N THR A 148 -11.92 13.13 -0.64
CA THR A 148 -10.70 13.49 -1.36
C THR A 148 -10.91 14.72 -2.23
N GLN A 149 -11.98 14.76 -3.04
CA GLN A 149 -12.26 15.90 -3.91
C GLN A 149 -12.57 17.17 -3.12
N SER A 150 -13.33 17.05 -2.03
CA SER A 150 -13.69 18.19 -1.18
C SER A 150 -12.49 18.72 -0.41
N LEU A 151 -11.71 17.81 0.21
CA LEU A 151 -10.53 18.15 1.00
C LEU A 151 -9.42 18.72 0.14
N ALA A 152 -9.23 18.21 -1.08
CA ALA A 152 -8.30 18.79 -2.04
C ALA A 152 -8.59 20.28 -2.24
N LYS A 153 -9.84 20.65 -2.57
CA LYS A 153 -10.23 22.06 -2.75
C LYS A 153 -9.99 22.91 -1.50
N GLN A 154 -10.24 22.35 -0.30
CA GLN A 154 -10.03 23.06 0.96
C GLN A 154 -8.55 23.27 1.31
N LEU A 155 -7.68 22.33 0.95
CA LEU A 155 -6.27 22.34 1.34
C LEU A 155 -5.32 22.88 0.26
N MET A 156 -5.77 23.01 -1.00
CA MET A 156 -4.97 23.61 -2.08
C MET A 156 -4.45 25.03 -1.76
N PRO A 157 -5.21 25.95 -1.14
CA PRO A 157 -4.69 27.25 -0.74
C PRO A 157 -3.51 27.18 0.26
N LYS A 158 -3.33 26.03 0.93
CA LYS A 158 -2.20 25.74 1.83
C LYS A 158 -1.07 24.99 1.14
N GLY A 159 -1.15 24.77 -0.17
CA GLY A 159 -0.17 24.01 -0.94
C GLY A 159 -0.20 22.49 -0.71
N ILE A 160 -1.27 21.96 -0.12
CA ILE A 160 -1.42 20.52 0.16
C ILE A 160 -2.32 19.89 -0.89
N ARG A 161 -1.79 18.88 -1.59
CA ARG A 161 -2.54 18.08 -2.57
C ARG A 161 -3.17 16.88 -1.87
N VAL A 162 -4.40 16.56 -2.25
CA VAL A 162 -5.13 15.38 -1.75
C VAL A 162 -5.61 14.57 -2.94
N ASN A 163 -5.28 13.28 -2.99
CA ASN A 163 -5.65 12.37 -4.07
C ASN A 163 -6.02 11.00 -3.47
N ALA A 164 -6.56 10.12 -4.30
CA ALA A 164 -6.85 8.73 -3.94
C ALA A 164 -6.30 7.77 -5.01
N VAL A 165 -6.01 6.54 -4.58
CA VAL A 165 -5.74 5.40 -5.45
C VAL A 165 -6.89 4.40 -5.27
N ALA A 166 -7.43 3.91 -6.38
CA ALA A 166 -8.46 2.89 -6.44
C ALA A 166 -7.86 1.61 -7.06
N PRO A 167 -7.36 0.67 -6.24
CA PRO A 167 -6.90 -0.63 -6.71
C PRO A 167 -8.08 -1.53 -7.12
N GLY A 168 -7.80 -2.51 -7.96
CA GLY A 168 -8.70 -3.62 -8.27
C GLY A 168 -8.44 -4.85 -7.37
N PRO A 169 -8.65 -6.09 -7.85
CA PRO A 169 -8.30 -7.30 -7.13
C PRO A 169 -6.77 -7.43 -6.98
N VAL A 170 -6.27 -7.12 -5.80
CA VAL A 170 -4.85 -7.24 -5.43
C VAL A 170 -4.68 -8.35 -4.41
N HIS A 171 -3.63 -9.16 -4.58
CA HIS A 171 -3.27 -10.24 -3.68
C HIS A 171 -2.69 -9.68 -2.38
N THR A 172 -3.49 -9.68 -1.31
CA THR A 172 -3.16 -9.11 0.01
C THR A 172 -3.81 -9.95 1.12
N PRO A 173 -3.38 -9.85 2.40
CA PRO A 173 -3.93 -10.65 3.50
C PRO A 173 -5.42 -10.42 3.74
N LEU A 174 -5.91 -9.23 3.40
CA LEU A 174 -7.32 -8.90 3.47
C LEU A 174 -8.20 -9.83 2.61
N GLN A 175 -7.70 -10.36 1.49
CA GLN A 175 -8.51 -11.23 0.61
C GLN A 175 -8.89 -12.54 1.29
N PRO A 176 -7.96 -13.38 1.78
CA PRO A 176 -8.31 -14.60 2.49
C PRO A 176 -8.93 -14.36 3.87
N ALA A 177 -8.75 -13.17 4.46
CA ALA A 177 -9.41 -12.81 5.72
C ALA A 177 -10.88 -12.37 5.55
N SER A 178 -11.28 -11.95 4.34
CA SER A 178 -12.63 -11.42 4.06
C SER A 178 -13.47 -12.28 3.12
N ARG A 179 -12.89 -13.34 2.54
CA ARG A 179 -13.55 -14.22 1.57
C ARG A 179 -13.59 -15.67 2.06
N PRO A 180 -14.59 -16.46 1.60
CA PRO A 180 -14.54 -17.91 1.72
C PRO A 180 -13.28 -18.48 1.05
N ALA A 181 -12.75 -19.58 1.59
CA ALA A 181 -11.50 -20.18 1.12
C ALA A 181 -11.58 -20.57 -0.36
N GLU A 182 -12.73 -21.05 -0.82
CA GLU A 182 -12.99 -21.51 -2.17
C GLU A 182 -12.97 -20.37 -3.20
N GLN A 183 -13.18 -19.12 -2.76
CA GLN A 183 -13.07 -17.94 -3.63
C GLN A 183 -11.62 -17.46 -3.79
N MET A 184 -10.71 -17.95 -2.95
CA MET A 184 -9.28 -17.67 -3.10
C MET A 184 -8.64 -18.55 -4.16
N GLU A 185 -9.14 -19.77 -4.37
CA GLU A 185 -8.67 -20.62 -5.47
C GLU A 185 -9.01 -19.97 -6.83
N GLY A 186 -7.99 -19.72 -7.64
CA GLY A 186 -8.14 -19.00 -8.91
C GLY A 186 -8.45 -17.51 -8.74
N PHE A 187 -8.22 -16.90 -7.57
CA PHE A 187 -8.45 -15.47 -7.35
C PHE A 187 -7.73 -14.65 -8.43
N GLY A 188 -8.48 -13.76 -9.09
CA GLY A 188 -8.00 -12.91 -10.17
C GLY A 188 -7.89 -13.57 -11.55
N ALA A 189 -8.08 -14.89 -11.69
CA ALA A 189 -7.96 -15.57 -12.99
C ALA A 189 -8.96 -15.11 -14.06
N LYS A 190 -10.08 -14.51 -13.64
CA LYS A 190 -11.13 -13.99 -14.52
C LYS A 190 -10.97 -12.51 -14.91
N SER A 191 -9.95 -11.82 -14.40
CA SER A 191 -9.67 -10.44 -14.81
C SER A 191 -9.16 -10.38 -16.25
N GLY A 192 -9.22 -9.22 -16.88
CA GLY A 192 -8.70 -8.98 -18.22
C GLY A 192 -7.19 -9.23 -18.35
N ILE A 193 -6.43 -9.17 -17.23
CA ILE A 193 -5.01 -9.54 -17.19
C ILE A 193 -4.78 -11.02 -16.78
N GLY A 194 -5.84 -11.77 -16.48
CA GLY A 194 -5.81 -13.19 -16.15
C GLY A 194 -5.19 -13.52 -14.78
N ARG A 195 -5.00 -12.53 -13.92
CA ARG A 195 -4.39 -12.66 -12.58
C ARG A 195 -4.77 -11.51 -11.65
N PRO A 196 -4.60 -11.66 -10.32
CA PRO A 196 -4.70 -10.51 -9.43
C PRO A 196 -3.48 -9.61 -9.62
N GLY A 197 -3.62 -8.34 -9.27
CA GLY A 197 -2.49 -7.43 -9.11
C GLY A 197 -1.65 -7.82 -7.89
N GLN A 198 -0.39 -7.41 -7.89
CA GLN A 198 0.47 -7.47 -6.70
C GLN A 198 0.58 -6.07 -6.05
N PRO A 199 0.80 -5.99 -4.73
CA PRO A 199 1.03 -4.73 -4.04
C PRO A 199 2.08 -3.82 -4.69
N SER A 200 3.18 -4.40 -5.16
CA SER A 200 4.25 -3.71 -5.88
C SER A 200 3.80 -3.02 -7.16
N GLU A 201 2.75 -3.49 -7.81
CA GLU A 201 2.20 -2.86 -9.03
C GLU A 201 1.32 -1.65 -8.71
N ILE A 202 0.84 -1.54 -7.47
CA ILE A 202 -0.01 -0.43 -7.00
C ILE A 202 0.86 0.70 -6.44
N ALA A 203 1.91 0.37 -5.69
CA ALA A 203 2.78 1.32 -5.00
C ALA A 203 3.34 2.46 -5.90
N PRO A 204 3.71 2.23 -7.18
CA PRO A 204 4.15 3.31 -8.09
C PRO A 204 3.12 4.44 -8.25
N SER A 205 1.82 4.15 -8.15
CA SER A 205 0.78 5.18 -8.21
C SER A 205 0.85 6.12 -7.00
N PHE A 206 1.15 5.58 -5.81
CA PHE A 206 1.35 6.38 -4.60
C PHE A 206 2.63 7.21 -4.68
N ILE A 207 3.71 6.65 -5.22
CA ILE A 207 4.99 7.38 -5.40
C ILE A 207 4.78 8.56 -6.35
N PHE A 208 4.14 8.33 -7.50
CA PHE A 208 3.79 9.39 -8.43
C PHE A 208 3.01 10.49 -7.72
N LEU A 209 1.90 10.15 -7.05
CA LEU A 209 1.04 11.11 -6.35
C LEU A 209 1.75 11.86 -5.22
N ALA A 210 2.69 11.24 -4.51
CA ALA A 210 3.46 11.88 -3.44
C ALA A 210 4.62 12.75 -3.97
N SER A 211 5.13 12.45 -5.16
CA SER A 211 6.27 13.15 -5.77
C SER A 211 5.89 14.52 -6.36
N LYS A 212 6.91 15.28 -6.76
CA LYS A 212 6.76 16.52 -7.52
C LYS A 212 6.22 16.31 -8.94
N ASP A 213 6.31 15.09 -9.48
CA ASP A 213 5.80 14.77 -10.81
C ASP A 213 4.27 14.93 -10.90
N ALA A 214 3.59 14.84 -9.75
CA ALA A 214 2.14 14.99 -9.63
C ALA A 214 1.69 16.40 -9.18
N GLU A 215 2.49 17.45 -9.44
CA GLU A 215 2.20 18.82 -8.99
C GLU A 215 0.82 19.34 -9.45
N LEU A 216 0.39 18.96 -10.66
CA LEU A 216 -0.92 19.33 -11.21
C LEU A 216 -2.08 18.42 -10.78
N TYR A 217 -1.79 17.37 -9.98
CA TYR A 217 -2.76 16.33 -9.64
C TYR A 217 -3.23 16.52 -8.20
N TYR A 218 -4.45 17.02 -8.06
CA TYR A 218 -5.20 17.11 -6.81
C TYR A 218 -6.68 16.80 -7.07
N GLY A 219 -7.36 16.22 -6.08
CA GLY A 219 -8.74 15.74 -6.20
C GLY A 219 -8.90 14.54 -7.15
N GLN A 220 -7.80 13.93 -7.59
CA GLN A 220 -7.81 12.82 -8.55
C GLN A 220 -8.01 11.48 -7.86
N VAL A 221 -8.60 10.53 -8.60
CA VAL A 221 -8.63 9.12 -8.25
C VAL A 221 -7.87 8.37 -9.34
N LEU A 222 -6.72 7.79 -8.99
CA LEU A 222 -5.97 6.94 -9.91
C LEU A 222 -6.47 5.51 -9.80
N HIS A 223 -7.03 5.00 -10.89
CA HIS A 223 -7.41 3.60 -11.00
C HIS A 223 -6.16 2.78 -11.35
N ALA A 224 -5.58 2.14 -10.34
CA ALA A 224 -4.34 1.38 -10.46
C ALA A 224 -4.63 -0.11 -10.76
N TYR A 225 -5.55 -0.36 -11.69
CA TYR A 225 -5.94 -1.67 -12.19
C TYR A 225 -6.78 -1.47 -13.47
N PRO A 226 -6.81 -2.44 -14.41
CA PRO A 226 -7.72 -2.40 -15.55
C PRO A 226 -9.16 -2.05 -15.17
N LEU A 227 -9.79 -1.16 -15.95
CA LEU A 227 -11.18 -0.78 -15.77
C LEU A 227 -12.10 -1.84 -16.38
N GLY A 228 -13.19 -2.17 -15.68
CA GLY A 228 -14.20 -3.13 -16.15
C GLY A 228 -14.02 -4.56 -15.64
N ASP A 229 -12.98 -4.81 -14.84
CA ASP A 229 -12.74 -6.05 -14.09
C ASP A 229 -13.31 -6.02 -12.66
#